data_AF-A0A2M6YUB4-F1
#
_entry.id   AF-A0A2M6YUB4-F1
#
_cell.length_a   1.000
_cell.length_b   1.000
_cell.length_c   1.000
_cell.angle_alpha   90.00
_cell.angle_beta   90.00
_cell.angle_gamma   90.00
#
_symmetry.space_group_name_H-M   'P 1'
#
loop_
_entity.id
_entity.type
_entity.pdbx_description
1 polymer ?
#
loop_
_entity_poly.entity_id
_entity_poly.type
_entity_poly.pdbx_seq_one_letter_code
_entity_poly.pdbx_strand_id
1 'polypeptide(L)'
;MKPKIIALAKFTKIKSMPYLSETSVIVDEKKIPLGFVFGRDAFITMLEHIDDEFDKKVTDPKKYFDNPAGKLIDVIEEKLPLNTDFVNKLRLTISTTNNSDYISIDEIMKNIHV
;
A
#
# COMPACT_ATOMS: atom_id res chain seq x y z
N MET A 1 -33.94 -11.54 5.96
CA MET A 1 -33.56 -10.15 6.30
C MET A 1 -32.11 -9.91 5.91
N LYS A 2 -31.68 -8.66 5.68
CA LYS A 2 -30.41 -8.34 4.99
C LYS A 2 -29.29 -8.00 5.97
N PRO A 3 -28.05 -8.48 5.74
CA PRO A 3 -26.87 -8.12 6.55
C PRO A 3 -26.62 -6.61 6.55
N LYS A 4 -26.01 -6.11 7.62
CA LYS A 4 -25.72 -4.68 7.80
C LYS A 4 -24.22 -4.41 7.72
N ILE A 5 -23.86 -3.26 7.16
CA ILE A 5 -22.47 -2.78 7.10
C ILE A 5 -22.29 -1.72 8.19
N ILE A 6 -21.26 -1.87 9.02
CA ILE A 6 -20.93 -0.95 10.11
C ILE A 6 -19.46 -0.57 9.98
N ALA A 7 -19.13 0.71 10.11
CA ALA A 7 -17.73 1.15 10.14
C ALA A 7 -16.93 0.41 11.23
N LEU A 8 -15.74 -0.08 10.90
CA LEU A 8 -14.90 -0.87 11.81
C LEU A 8 -14.55 -0.09 13.08
N ALA A 9 -14.36 1.22 12.97
CA ALA A 9 -14.13 2.12 14.11
C ALA A 9 -15.31 2.19 15.09
N LYS A 10 -16.53 1.90 14.65
CA LYS A 10 -17.71 1.80 15.54
C LYS A 10 -17.85 0.41 16.14
N PHE A 11 -17.29 -0.61 15.48
CA PHE A 11 -17.31 -1.98 15.93
C PHE A 11 -16.20 -2.28 16.96
N THR A 12 -15.04 -1.64 16.81
CA THR A 12 -13.86 -1.85 17.65
C THR A 12 -13.61 -0.63 18.54
N LYS A 13 -13.16 -0.83 19.78
CA LYS A 13 -12.66 0.28 20.63
C LYS A 13 -11.22 0.67 20.27
N ILE A 14 -10.76 0.37 19.05
CA ILE A 14 -9.39 0.62 18.62
C ILE A 14 -9.30 2.11 18.25
N LYS A 15 -8.58 2.87 19.06
CA LYS A 15 -8.48 4.34 18.94
C LYS A 15 -7.44 4.82 17.92
N SER A 16 -6.70 3.96 17.21
CA SER A 16 -5.44 4.43 16.60
C SER A 16 -4.92 3.69 15.36
N MET A 17 -5.78 3.29 14.43
CA MET A 17 -5.32 2.86 13.10
C MET A 17 -5.97 3.73 12.03
N PRO A 18 -5.36 4.87 11.65
CA PRO A 18 -5.92 5.81 10.68
C PRO A 18 -6.23 5.16 9.32
N TYR A 19 -5.48 4.11 8.95
CA TYR A 19 -5.69 3.34 7.72
C TYR A 19 -6.95 2.44 7.73
N LEU A 20 -7.57 2.19 8.90
CA LEU A 20 -8.82 1.43 9.00
C LEU A 20 -10.07 2.32 8.93
N SER A 21 -9.90 3.61 8.66
CA SER A 21 -11.00 4.58 8.57
C SER A 21 -11.98 4.25 7.44
N GLU A 22 -11.50 3.64 6.35
CA GLU A 22 -12.31 3.17 5.22
C GLU A 22 -12.72 1.69 5.32
N THR A 23 -12.47 1.04 6.46
CA THR A 23 -12.82 -0.36 6.67
C THR A 23 -14.17 -0.48 7.36
N SER A 24 -15.01 -1.39 6.88
CA SER A 24 -16.30 -1.73 7.45
C SER A 24 -16.41 -3.22 7.75
N VAL A 25 -17.27 -3.57 8.69
CA VAL A 25 -17.61 -4.94 9.08
C VAL A 25 -19.03 -5.23 8.63
N ILE A 26 -19.20 -6.36 7.95
CA ILE A 26 -20.51 -6.94 7.65
C ILE A 26 -20.94 -7.71 8.89
N VAL A 27 -22.10 -7.39 9.45
CA VAL A 27 -22.63 -8.06 10.64
C VAL A 27 -24.01 -8.69 10.37
N ASP A 28 -24.28 -9.77 11.09
CA ASP A 28 -25.59 -10.39 11.16
C ASP A 28 -26.54 -9.65 12.13
N GLU A 29 -27.74 -10.20 12.30
CA GLU A 29 -28.79 -9.62 13.17
C GLU A 29 -28.39 -9.59 14.66
N LYS A 30 -27.49 -10.48 15.08
CA LYS A 30 -26.95 -10.58 16.43
C LYS A 30 -25.66 -9.77 16.62
N LYS A 31 -25.29 -8.95 15.62
CA LYS A 31 -24.03 -8.17 15.56
C LYS A 31 -22.78 -9.05 15.50
N ILE A 32 -22.90 -10.27 15.01
CA ILE A 32 -21.77 -11.18 14.79
C ILE A 32 -21.09 -10.79 13.46
N PRO A 33 -19.77 -10.57 13.44
CA PRO A 33 -19.03 -10.33 12.21
C PRO A 33 -19.13 -11.51 11.25
N LEU A 34 -19.53 -11.23 10.01
CA LEU A 34 -19.57 -12.18 8.91
C LEU A 34 -18.43 -11.93 7.90
N GLY A 35 -17.89 -10.72 7.86
CA GLY A 35 -16.82 -10.35 6.94
C GLY A 35 -16.44 -8.88 7.03
N PHE A 36 -15.50 -8.47 6.19
CA PHE A 36 -14.98 -7.11 6.13
C PHE A 36 -15.09 -6.55 4.72
N VAL A 37 -15.28 -5.24 4.63
CA VAL A 37 -15.19 -4.46 3.40
C VAL A 37 -14.08 -3.46 3.60
N PHE A 38 -13.08 -3.49 2.73
CA PHE A 38 -11.96 -2.55 2.77
C PHE A 38 -12.09 -1.55 1.63
N GLY A 39 -11.83 -0.28 1.91
CA GLY A 39 -11.42 0.67 0.88
C GLY A 39 -10.12 0.19 0.23
N ARG A 40 -9.85 0.64 -1.00
CA ARG A 40 -8.65 0.23 -1.75
C ARG A 40 -7.37 0.48 -0.96
N ASP A 41 -7.21 1.71 -0.48
CA ASP A 41 -5.98 2.15 0.18
C ASP A 41 -5.83 1.42 1.53
N ALA A 42 -6.93 1.26 2.28
CA ALA A 42 -6.95 0.47 3.52
C ALA A 42 -6.58 -1.01 3.29
N PHE A 43 -6.98 -1.60 2.15
CA PHE A 43 -6.62 -2.96 1.80
C PHE A 43 -5.14 -3.09 1.44
N ILE A 44 -4.60 -2.17 0.64
CA ILE A 44 -3.18 -2.16 0.26
C ILE A 44 -2.32 -2.00 1.50
N THR A 45 -2.61 -1.04 2.38
CA THR A 45 -1.86 -0.84 3.63
C THR A 45 -1.91 -2.06 4.56
N MET A 46 -3.02 -2.80 4.59
CA MET A 46 -3.08 -4.06 5.33
C MET A 46 -2.14 -5.11 4.73
N LEU A 47 -2.09 -5.22 3.40
CA LEU A 47 -1.18 -6.15 2.72
C LEU A 47 0.28 -5.76 2.95
N GLU A 48 0.64 -4.48 2.84
CA GLU A 48 1.99 -3.95 3.14
C GLU A 48 2.41 -4.31 4.57
N HIS A 49 1.51 -4.17 5.54
CA HIS A 49 1.83 -4.56 6.91
C HIS A 49 2.07 -6.07 7.07
N ILE A 50 1.33 -6.91 6.35
CA ILE A 50 1.56 -8.37 6.36
C ILE A 50 2.90 -8.70 5.69
N ASP A 51 3.22 -8.01 4.60
CA ASP A 51 4.48 -8.10 3.85
C ASP A 51 5.68 -7.79 4.75
N ASP A 52 5.66 -6.62 5.41
CA ASP A 52 6.68 -6.19 6.37
C ASP A 52 6.90 -7.20 7.50
N GLU A 53 5.82 -7.74 8.05
CA GLU A 53 5.89 -8.73 9.13
C GLU A 53 6.36 -10.11 8.66
N PHE A 54 6.15 -10.44 7.38
CA PHE A 54 6.71 -11.62 6.75
C PHE A 54 8.23 -11.44 6.57
N ASP A 55 8.65 -10.31 6.01
CA ASP A 55 10.05 -9.99 5.74
C ASP A 55 10.91 -9.98 7.00
N LYS A 56 10.40 -9.42 8.11
CA LYS A 56 11.09 -9.47 9.41
C LYS A 56 11.37 -10.89 9.92
N LYS A 57 10.57 -11.87 9.50
CA LYS A 57 10.64 -13.25 9.98
C LYS A 57 11.42 -14.16 9.03
N VAL A 58 11.55 -13.79 7.77
CA VAL A 58 12.24 -14.60 6.77
C VAL A 58 13.73 -14.25 6.75
N THR A 59 14.55 -15.20 7.20
CA THR A 59 16.01 -15.10 7.17
C THR A 59 16.64 -15.78 5.96
N ASP A 60 15.87 -16.59 5.22
CA ASP A 60 16.31 -17.30 4.01
C ASP A 60 15.86 -16.54 2.75
N PRO A 61 16.80 -16.00 1.94
CA PRO A 61 16.48 -15.27 0.71
C PRO A 61 15.63 -16.06 -0.28
N LYS A 62 15.68 -17.39 -0.26
CA LYS A 62 14.87 -18.23 -1.17
C LYS A 62 13.39 -18.23 -0.80
N LYS A 63 13.04 -17.99 0.46
CA LYS A 63 11.66 -17.92 0.96
C LYS A 63 11.03 -16.55 0.80
N TYR A 64 11.82 -15.54 0.43
CA TYR A 64 11.34 -14.19 0.17
C TYR A 64 10.31 -14.19 -0.97
N PHE A 65 10.54 -15.03 -2.00
CA PHE A 65 9.60 -15.23 -3.11
C PHE A 65 8.32 -15.99 -2.74
N ASP A 66 8.19 -16.51 -1.52
CA ASP A 66 6.97 -17.19 -1.06
C ASP A 66 5.99 -16.24 -0.37
N ASN A 67 6.29 -14.93 -0.34
CA ASN A 67 5.43 -13.92 0.27
C ASN A 67 4.15 -13.69 -0.56
N PRO A 68 2.97 -14.17 -0.10
CA PRO A 68 1.74 -14.04 -0.88
C PRO A 68 1.15 -12.63 -0.81
N ALA A 69 1.49 -11.85 0.23
CA ALA A 69 1.02 -10.48 0.39
C ALA A 69 1.72 -9.59 -0.64
N GLY A 70 3.05 -9.64 -0.73
CA GLY A 70 3.83 -8.94 -1.76
C GLY A 70 3.37 -9.25 -3.17
N LYS A 71 3.19 -10.54 -3.51
CA LYS A 71 2.65 -10.95 -4.83
C LYS A 71 1.28 -10.35 -5.13
N LEU A 72 0.42 -10.21 -4.11
CA LEU A 72 -0.90 -9.64 -4.30
C LEU A 72 -0.83 -8.11 -4.45
N ILE A 73 0.07 -7.45 -3.74
CA ILE A 73 0.38 -6.02 -3.93
C ILE A 73 0.83 -5.79 -5.38
N ASP A 74 1.82 -6.55 -5.86
CA ASP A 74 2.33 -6.44 -7.23
C ASP A 74 1.20 -6.52 -8.28
N VAL A 75 0.33 -7.53 -8.16
CA VAL A 75 -0.80 -7.73 -9.09
C VAL A 75 -1.83 -6.60 -9.02
N ILE A 76 -2.03 -6.02 -7.83
CA ILE A 76 -2.92 -4.87 -7.66
C ILE A 76 -2.28 -3.66 -8.32
N GLU A 77 -1.02 -3.36 -8.02
CA GLU A 77 -0.27 -2.22 -8.54
C GLU A 77 -0.19 -2.23 -10.08
N GLU A 78 0.06 -3.39 -10.69
CA GLU A 78 0.05 -3.55 -12.16
C GLU A 78 -1.28 -3.12 -12.79
N LYS A 79 -2.38 -3.23 -12.05
CA LYS A 79 -3.74 -2.91 -12.52
C LYS A 79 -4.22 -1.54 -12.07
N LEU A 80 -3.49 -0.84 -11.20
CA LEU A 80 -3.88 0.48 -10.75
C LEU A 80 -3.69 1.48 -11.91
N PRO A 81 -4.71 2.31 -12.20
CA PRO A 81 -4.58 3.33 -13.22
C PRO A 81 -3.52 4.34 -12.79
N LEU A 82 -2.50 4.51 -13.62
CA LEU A 82 -1.49 5.53 -13.40
C LEU A 82 -2.14 6.92 -13.46
N ASN A 83 -1.75 7.79 -12.52
CA ASN A 83 -2.17 9.18 -12.56
C ASN A 83 -1.60 9.84 -13.82
N THR A 84 -2.48 10.15 -14.78
CA THR A 84 -2.10 10.71 -16.08
C THR A 84 -1.40 12.06 -15.95
N ASP A 85 -1.79 12.88 -14.96
CA ASP A 85 -1.15 14.18 -14.72
C ASP A 85 0.28 14.01 -14.21
N PHE A 86 0.50 13.02 -13.33
CA PHE A 86 1.84 12.65 -12.88
C PHE A 86 2.70 12.12 -14.04
N VAL A 87 2.15 11.23 -14.87
CA VAL A 87 2.85 10.69 -16.06
C VAL A 87 3.22 11.82 -17.03
N ASN A 88 2.30 12.76 -17.27
CA ASN A 88 2.56 13.91 -18.14
C ASN A 88 3.62 14.84 -17.57
N LYS A 89 3.57 15.13 -16.27
CA LYS A 89 4.61 15.91 -15.58
C LYS A 89 5.97 15.21 -15.66
N LEU A 90 6.03 13.91 -15.38
CA LEU A 90 7.25 13.12 -15.45
C LEU A 90 7.84 13.11 -16.87
N ARG A 91 7.01 12.91 -17.90
CA ARG A 91 7.43 13.00 -19.30
C ARG A 91 7.93 14.38 -19.65
N LEU A 92 7.24 15.43 -19.20
CA LEU A 92 7.64 16.79 -19.45
C LEU A 92 8.99 17.06 -18.80
N THR A 93 9.17 16.71 -17.52
CA THR A 93 10.45 16.77 -16.80
C THR A 93 11.55 16.05 -17.58
N ILE A 94 11.38 14.77 -17.92
CA ILE A 94 12.37 14.00 -18.69
C ILE A 94 12.70 14.68 -20.03
N SER A 95 11.71 15.24 -20.72
CA SER A 95 11.90 15.91 -22.01
C SER A 95 12.53 17.30 -21.91
N THR A 96 12.36 17.99 -20.79
CA THR A 96 12.89 19.34 -20.53
C THR A 96 14.22 19.33 -19.80
N THR A 97 14.57 18.21 -19.15
CA THR A 97 15.88 18.00 -18.53
C THR A 97 16.91 17.83 -19.64
N ASN A 98 17.79 18.82 -19.80
CA ASN A 98 18.95 18.67 -20.67
C ASN A 98 19.91 17.66 -20.03
N ASN A 99 20.64 16.87 -20.84
CA ASN A 99 21.66 15.93 -20.36
C ASN A 99 22.74 16.57 -19.45
N SER A 100 22.83 17.90 -19.42
CA SER A 100 23.70 18.69 -18.53
C SER A 100 23.19 18.83 -17.09
N ASP A 101 21.90 18.54 -16.83
CA ASP A 101 21.28 18.64 -15.49
C ASP A 101 21.21 17.28 -14.79
N TYR A 102 21.74 16.23 -15.42
CA TYR A 102 21.94 14.93 -14.79
C TYR A 102 23.09 15.01 -13.79
N ILE A 103 22.75 15.07 -12.51
CA ILE A 103 23.73 14.89 -11.43
C ILE A 103 24.09 13.40 -11.43
N SER A 104 25.36 13.08 -11.64
CA SER A 104 25.81 11.68 -11.61
C SER A 104 25.70 11.12 -10.19
N ILE A 105 25.49 9.80 -10.06
CA ILE A 105 25.44 9.16 -8.73
C ILE A 105 26.74 9.40 -7.96
N ASP A 106 27.88 9.46 -8.65
CA ASP A 106 29.18 9.79 -8.05
C ASP A 106 29.20 11.20 -7.45
N GLU A 107 28.53 12.16 -8.10
CA GLU A 107 28.42 13.54 -7.66
C GLU A 107 27.45 13.70 -6.47
N ILE A 108 26.37 12.91 -6.43
CA ILE A 108 25.47 12.80 -5.27
C ILE A 108 26.22 12.24 -4.06
N MET A 109 26.97 11.15 -4.23
CA MET A 109 27.74 10.51 -3.17
C MET A 109 28.81 11.43 -2.55
N LYS A 110 29.38 12.31 -3.36
CA LYS A 110 30.38 13.29 -2.93
C LYS A 110 29.78 14.43 -2.10
N ASN A 111 28.54 14.83 -2.40
CA ASN A 111 27.84 15.92 -1.71
C ASN A 111 27.07 15.48 -0.45
N ILE A 112 26.81 14.18 -0.27
CA ILE A 112 26.13 13.64 0.91
C ILE A 112 27.07 13.52 2.14
N HIS A 113 28.39 13.64 1.96
CA HIS A 113 29.38 13.55 3.05
C HIS A 113 29.99 14.90 3.48
N VAL A 114 29.20 15.97 3.49
CA VAL A 114 29.55 17.25 4.14
C VAL A 114 28.79 17.41 5.44
#